data_AF-A0A2I0SCR8-F1
#
_entry.id   AF-A0A2I0SCR8-F1
#
_cell.length_a   1.000
_cell.length_b   1.000
_cell.length_c   1.000
_cell.angle_alpha   90.00
_cell.angle_beta   90.00
_cell.angle_gamma   90.00
#
_symmetry.space_group_name_H-M   'P 1'
#
loop_
_entity.id
_entity.type
_entity.pdbx_description
1 polymer ?
#
loop_
_entity_poly.entity_id
_entity_poly.type
_entity_poly.pdbx_seq_one_letter_code
_entity_poly.pdbx_strand_id
1 'polypeptide(L)'
;MKAYGEDVLREAGRLEESLHVGGGAPMITNSMIQEANLLGRRGHIQRRTPKLKHTMQLVSYAASVVAGVFAGNLDHATGSIGFAVSATIGIAAFFLGRNDG
;
A
#
# COMPACT_ATOMS: atom_id res chain seq x y z
N MET A 1 2.85 -22.04 5.02
CA MET A 1 3.97 -22.42 4.12
C MET A 1 3.73 -22.04 2.66
N LYS A 2 2.53 -22.26 2.08
CA LYS A 2 2.22 -21.83 0.69
C LYS A 2 2.52 -20.34 0.41
N ALA A 3 2.09 -19.45 1.32
CA ALA A 3 2.33 -18.00 1.18
C ALA A 3 3.81 -17.60 1.16
N TYR A 4 4.70 -18.36 1.83
CA TYR A 4 6.13 -18.06 1.84
C TYR A 4 6.80 -18.46 0.51
N GLY A 5 6.41 -19.60 -0.07
CA GLY A 5 6.89 -20.03 -1.38
C GLY A 5 6.46 -19.06 -2.50
N GLU A 6 5.22 -18.57 -2.43
CA GLU A 6 4.71 -17.54 -3.35
C GLU A 6 5.46 -16.21 -3.21
N ASP A 7 5.75 -15.78 -1.98
CA ASP A 7 6.53 -14.57 -1.72
C ASP A 7 7.96 -14.69 -2.28
N VAL A 8 8.62 -15.84 -2.11
CA VAL A 8 9.98 -16.09 -2.62
C VAL A 8 10.00 -16.14 -4.15
N LEU A 9 9.05 -16.84 -4.79
CA LEU A 9 8.98 -16.89 -6.26
C LEU A 9 8.69 -15.51 -6.85
N ARG A 10 7.85 -14.71 -6.19
CA ARG A 10 7.56 -13.34 -6.61
C ARG A 10 8.78 -12.43 -6.47
N GLU A 11 9.52 -12.53 -5.37
CA GLU A 11 10.73 -11.74 -5.16
C GLU A 11 11.84 -12.13 -6.16
N ALA A 12 11.94 -13.42 -6.50
CA ALA A 12 12.84 -13.90 -7.55
C ALA A 12 12.46 -13.34 -8.93
N GLY A 13 11.16 -13.26 -9.24
CA GLY A 13 10.66 -12.58 -10.46
C GLY A 13 10.94 -11.08 -10.47
N ARG A 14 10.84 -10.39 -9.33
CA ARG A 14 11.22 -8.97 -9.21
C ARG A 14 12.72 -8.75 -9.43
N LEU A 15 13.55 -9.62 -8.87
CA LEU A 15 15.00 -9.58 -9.08
C LEU A 15 15.34 -9.79 -10.56
N GLU A 16 14.66 -10.73 -11.21
CA GLU A 16 14.78 -10.98 -12.63
C GLU A 16 14.40 -9.73 -13.45
N GLU A 17 13.24 -9.11 -13.20
CA GLU A 17 12.80 -7.88 -13.87
C GLU A 17 13.78 -6.71 -13.69
N SER A 18 14.47 -6.63 -12.54
CA SER A 18 15.49 -5.60 -12.28
C SER A 18 16.84 -5.86 -12.96
N LEU A 19 17.15 -7.13 -13.26
CA LEU A 19 18.41 -7.57 -13.87
C LEU A 19 18.27 -7.84 -15.38
N HIS A 20 17.04 -7.97 -15.87
CA HIS A 20 16.74 -8.28 -17.26
C HIS A 20 16.90 -7.03 -18.14
N VAL A 21 18.09 -6.87 -18.72
CA VAL A 21 18.42 -5.80 -19.69
C VAL A 21 18.18 -6.26 -21.15
N GLY A 22 17.80 -7.52 -21.37
CA GLY A 22 17.59 -8.13 -22.68
C GLY A 22 16.13 -8.05 -23.19
N GLY A 23 15.90 -8.41 -24.46
CA GLY A 23 14.56 -8.52 -25.05
C GLY A 23 14.00 -9.95 -25.06
N GLY A 24 14.53 -10.84 -24.21
CA GLY A 24 14.19 -12.27 -24.18
C GLY A 24 13.08 -12.59 -23.19
N ALA A 25 12.64 -13.86 -23.18
CA ALA A 25 11.70 -14.31 -22.15
C ALA A 25 12.39 -14.31 -20.77
N PRO A 26 11.74 -13.76 -19.73
CA PRO A 26 12.33 -13.70 -18.40
C PRO A 26 12.52 -15.11 -17.83
N MET A 27 13.70 -15.40 -17.27
CA MET A 27 14.04 -16.73 -16.77
C MET A 27 14.51 -16.66 -15.32
N ILE A 28 13.64 -17.10 -14.40
CA ILE A 28 13.98 -17.18 -12.98
C ILE A 28 15.01 -18.30 -12.77
N THR A 29 16.20 -17.93 -12.33
CA THR A 29 17.29 -18.87 -12.07
C THR A 29 17.30 -19.35 -10.61
N ASN A 30 17.95 -20.49 -10.34
CA ASN A 30 18.05 -21.04 -8.98
C ASN A 30 18.77 -20.10 -8.00
N SER A 31 19.73 -19.29 -8.48
CA SER A 31 20.40 -18.29 -7.64
C SER A 31 19.46 -17.16 -7.21
N MET A 32 18.57 -16.70 -8.10
CA MET A 32 17.55 -15.69 -7.77
C MET A 32 16.56 -16.20 -6.73
N ILE A 33 16.19 -17.48 -6.76
CA ILE A 33 15.33 -18.11 -5.74
C ILE A 33 16.05 -18.18 -4.39
N GLN A 34 17.34 -18.53 -4.36
CA GLN A 34 18.11 -18.51 -3.12
C GLN A 34 18.24 -17.11 -2.53
N GLU A 35 18.49 -16.11 -3.38
CA GLU A 35 18.60 -14.71 -2.97
C GLU A 35 17.26 -14.17 -2.45
N ALA A 36 16.17 -14.45 -3.16
CA ALA A 36 14.80 -14.17 -2.71
C ALA A 36 14.45 -14.86 -1.38
N ASN A 37 14.92 -16.09 -1.17
CA ASN A 37 14.73 -16.78 0.11
C ASN A 37 15.56 -16.15 1.24
N LEU A 38 16.79 -15.68 0.96
CA LEU A 38 17.59 -14.94 1.94
C LEU A 38 16.95 -13.60 2.31
N LEU A 39 16.43 -12.86 1.33
CA LEU A 39 15.63 -11.65 1.54
C LEU A 39 14.36 -11.96 2.35
N GLY A 40 13.73 -13.09 2.04
CA GLY A 40 12.67 -13.76 2.78
C GLY A 40 12.93 -13.86 4.27
N ARG A 41 14.03 -14.54 4.61
CA ARG A 41 14.42 -14.81 6.00
C ARG A 41 14.85 -13.56 6.75
N ARG A 42 15.33 -12.53 6.06
CA ARG A 42 15.70 -11.24 6.65
C ARG A 42 14.52 -10.28 6.84
N GLY A 43 13.32 -10.67 6.42
CA GLY A 43 12.13 -9.81 6.52
C GLY A 43 12.10 -8.66 5.52
N HIS A 44 12.93 -8.72 4.47
CA HIS A 44 13.04 -7.68 3.44
C HIS A 44 12.25 -8.02 2.16
N ILE A 45 11.29 -8.96 2.22
CA ILE A 45 10.41 -9.24 1.06
C ILE A 45 9.63 -7.98 0.74
N GLN A 46 9.77 -7.50 -0.49
CA GLN A 46 9.09 -6.31 -0.94
C GLN A 46 7.65 -6.68 -1.32
N ARG A 47 6.79 -6.80 -0.31
CA ARG A 47 5.37 -7.07 -0.54
C ARG A 47 4.75 -5.87 -1.24
N ARG A 48 4.09 -6.08 -2.39
CA ARG A 48 3.29 -5.04 -3.04
C ARG A 48 2.38 -4.41 -2.00
N THR A 49 2.45 -3.09 -1.87
CA THR A 49 1.45 -2.34 -1.15
C THR A 49 0.08 -2.68 -1.74
N PRO A 50 -0.90 -3.12 -0.91
CA PRO A 50 -2.21 -3.47 -1.41
C PRO A 50 -2.79 -2.27 -2.15
N LYS A 51 -3.42 -2.50 -3.31
CA LYS A 51 -4.11 -1.42 -4.05
C LYS A 51 -5.11 -0.67 -3.15
N LEU A 52 -5.70 -1.39 -2.21
CA LEU A 52 -6.60 -0.89 -1.17
C LEU A 52 -5.93 0.17 -0.27
N LYS A 53 -4.63 0.04 0.03
CA LYS A 53 -3.89 1.04 0.80
C LYS A 53 -3.77 2.36 0.04
N HIS A 54 -3.50 2.32 -1.27
CA HIS A 54 -3.42 3.53 -2.08
C HIS A 54 -4.78 4.20 -2.27
N THR A 55 -5.85 3.42 -2.49
CA THR A 55 -7.21 4.00 -2.58
C THR A 55 -7.64 4.61 -1.25
N MET A 56 -7.37 3.96 -0.12
CA MET A 56 -7.70 4.50 1.20
C MET A 56 -6.88 5.74 1.56
N GLN A 57 -5.62 5.83 1.15
CA GLN A 57 -4.82 7.06 1.27
C GLN A 57 -5.43 8.22 0.50
N LEU A 58 -5.88 8.00 -0.73
CA LEU A 58 -6.56 9.02 -1.54
C LEU A 58 -7.86 9.49 -0.87
N VAL A 59 -8.67 8.57 -0.33
CA VAL A 59 -9.90 8.90 0.41
C VAL A 59 -9.57 9.73 1.65
N SER A 60 -8.53 9.37 2.40
CA SER A 60 -8.09 10.14 3.57
C SER A 60 -7.67 11.57 3.21
N TYR A 61 -6.95 11.76 2.11
CA TYR A 61 -6.57 13.10 1.64
C TYR A 61 -7.78 13.91 1.21
N ALA A 62 -8.68 13.33 0.41
CA ALA A 62 -9.90 14.00 -0.03
C ALA A 62 -10.78 14.42 1.17
N ALA A 63 -10.95 13.53 2.15
CA ALA A 63 -11.69 13.81 3.37
C ALA A 63 -11.06 14.96 4.18
N SER A 64 -9.72 15.05 4.21
CA SER A 64 -9.00 16.12 4.91
C SER A 64 -9.20 17.48 4.24
N VAL A 65 -9.23 17.52 2.89
CA VAL A 65 -9.53 18.75 2.13
C VAL A 65 -10.95 19.22 2.42
N VAL A 66 -11.92 18.31 2.37
CA VAL A 66 -13.33 18.62 2.68
C VAL A 66 -13.50 19.09 4.13
N ALA A 67 -12.81 18.46 5.09
CA ALA A 67 -12.77 18.92 6.47
C ALA A 67 -12.22 20.35 6.56
N GLY A 68 -11.14 20.67 5.85
CA GLY A 68 -10.59 22.03 5.78
C GLY A 68 -11.58 23.08 5.27
N VAL A 69 -12.43 22.74 4.29
CA VAL A 69 -13.50 23.63 3.79
C VAL A 69 -14.54 23.89 4.88
N PHE A 70 -14.95 22.84 5.61
CA PHE A 70 -15.91 22.98 6.69
C PHE A 70 -15.33 23.66 7.95
N ALA A 71 -14.01 23.56 8.17
CA ALA A 71 -13.33 24.24 9.26
C ALA A 71 -13.47 25.77 9.18
N GLY A 72 -13.63 26.34 7.99
CA GLY A 72 -13.89 27.77 7.79
C GLY A 72 -15.30 28.24 8.21
N ASN A 73 -16.21 27.30 8.51
CA ASN A 73 -17.61 27.59 8.87
C ASN A 73 -18.02 26.95 10.21
N LEU A 74 -17.06 26.77 11.13
CA LEU A 74 -17.29 26.11 12.42
C LEU A 74 -18.33 26.83 13.31
N ASP A 75 -18.53 28.14 13.10
CA ASP A 75 -19.52 28.94 13.81
C ASP A 75 -20.98 28.56 13.46
N HIS A 76 -21.18 27.82 12.37
CA HIS A 76 -22.47 27.27 11.99
C HIS A 76 -22.56 25.79 12.34
N ALA A 77 -23.74 25.37 12.83
CA ALA A 77 -24.04 23.96 13.14
C ALA A 77 -23.79 23.04 11.92
N THR A 78 -24.05 23.54 10.71
CA THR A 78 -23.78 22.80 9.47
C THR A 78 -22.29 22.61 9.20
N GLY A 79 -21.44 23.60 9.50
CA GLY A 79 -19.99 23.49 9.31
C GLY A 79 -19.32 22.58 10.33
N SER A 80 -19.72 22.67 11.60
CA SER A 80 -19.23 21.78 12.65
C SER A 80 -19.61 20.31 12.42
N ILE A 81 -20.84 20.04 11.97
CA ILE A 81 -21.27 18.67 11.60
C ILE A 81 -20.47 18.16 10.39
N GLY A 82 -20.34 18.98 9.34
CA GLY A 82 -19.58 18.62 8.13
C GLY A 82 -18.10 18.31 8.42
N PHE A 83 -17.48 19.09 9.30
CA PHE A 83 -16.12 18.86 9.78
C PHE A 83 -16.00 17.53 10.54
N ALA A 84 -16.88 17.27 11.51
CA ALA A 84 -16.83 16.06 12.32
C ALA A 84 -17.00 14.79 11.46
N VAL A 85 -17.94 14.80 10.52
CA VAL A 85 -18.20 13.66 9.61
C VAL A 85 -17.02 13.42 8.68
N SER A 86 -16.51 14.46 8.02
CA SER A 86 -15.37 14.33 7.10
C SER A 86 -14.08 13.88 7.81
N ALA A 87 -13.79 14.42 8.99
CA ALA A 87 -12.65 13.99 9.81
C ALA A 87 -12.77 12.51 10.21
N THR A 88 -13.96 12.07 10.63
CA THR A 88 -14.20 10.67 11.01
C THR A 88 -13.99 9.72 9.83
N ILE A 89 -14.49 10.07 8.65
CA ILE A 89 -14.29 9.27 7.42
C ILE A 89 -12.82 9.19 7.06
N GLY A 90 -12.08 10.31 7.13
CA GLY A 90 -10.65 10.34 6.83
C GLY A 90 -9.85 9.45 7.78
N ILE A 91 -10.13 9.53 9.09
CA ILE A 91 -9.49 8.71 10.11
C ILE A 91 -9.81 7.22 9.90
N ALA A 92 -11.09 6.89 9.67
CA ALA A 92 -11.50 5.51 9.42
C ALA A 92 -10.82 4.93 8.18
N ALA A 93 -10.80 5.66 7.07
CA ALA A 93 -10.13 5.25 5.84
C ALA A 93 -8.61 5.05 6.06
N PHE A 94 -7.96 5.93 6.82
CA PHE A 94 -6.55 5.78 7.16
C PHE A 94 -6.28 4.50 7.96
N PHE A 95 -7.10 4.19 8.96
CA PHE A 95 -6.95 2.96 9.76
C PHE A 95 -7.25 1.69 8.96
N LEU A 96 -8.29 1.71 8.12
CA LEU A 96 -8.61 0.59 7.21
C LEU A 96 -7.44 0.32 6.24
N GLY A 97 -6.94 1.37 5.57
CA GLY A 97 -5.79 1.25 4.68
C GLY A 97 -4.50 0.82 5.37
N ARG A 98 -4.37 1.02 6.69
CA ARG A 98 -3.23 0.55 7.49
C ARG A 98 -3.36 -0.92 7.88
N ASN A 99 -4.56 -1.40 8.18
CA ASN A 99 -4.79 -2.80 8.60
C ASN A 99 -4.72 -3.79 7.43
N ASP A 100 -4.90 -3.31 6.19
CA ASP A 100 -4.85 -4.15 4.99
C ASP A 100 -3.43 -4.38 4.42
N GLY A 101 -2.38 -3.81 5.03
CA GLY A 101 -0.97 -3.92 4.58
C GLY A 101 -0.09 -4.74 5.51
#